data_AF-A0A661M513-F1
#
_entry.id   AF-A0A661M513-F1
#
_cell.length_a   1.000
_cell.length_b   1.000
_cell.length_c   1.000
_cell.angle_alpha   90.00
_cell.angle_beta   90.00
_cell.angle_gamma   90.00
#
_symmetry.space_group_name_H-M   'P 1'
#
loop_
_entity.id
_entity.type
_entity.pdbx_description
1 polymer ?
#
loop_
_entity_poly.entity_id
_entity_poly.type
_entity_poly.pdbx_seq_one_letter_code
_entity_poly.pdbx_strand_id
1 'polypeptide(L)' 'MPKLGRNDLCWCGSGKKYKRCHLDSDMRKRSRVLDSRCTTRS' A
#
# COMPACT_ATOMS: atom_id res chain seq x y z
N MET A 1 -10.45 -12.21 3.83
CA MET A 1 -9.94 -11.72 2.53
C MET A 1 -8.64 -12.45 2.24
N PRO A 2 -8.50 -13.14 1.09
CA PRO A 2 -7.30 -13.90 0.78
C PRO A 2 -6.07 -12.97 0.86
N LYS A 3 -5.06 -13.39 1.61
CA LYS A 3 -3.77 -12.70 1.66
C LYS A 3 -3.14 -12.81 0.28
N LEU A 4 -3.36 -11.81 -0.58
CA LEU A 4 -2.69 -11.71 -1.87
C LEU A 4 -1.18 -11.78 -1.61
N GLY A 5 -0.55 -12.83 -2.09
CA GLY A 5 0.88 -13.04 -1.93
C GLY A 5 1.64 -11.98 -2.71
N ARG A 6 2.87 -11.68 -2.28
CA ARG A 6 3.73 -10.68 -2.95
C ARG A 6 3.98 -11.01 -4.42
N ASN A 7 3.92 -12.29 -4.80
CA ASN A 7 4.17 -12.75 -6.15
C ASN A 7 2.92 -12.86 -7.03
N ASP A 8 1.73 -12.76 -6.45
CA ASP A 8 0.48 -12.84 -7.19
C ASP A 8 0.28 -11.65 -8.11
N LEU A 9 -0.60 -11.79 -9.09
CA LEU A 9 -1.01 -10.69 -9.95
C LEU A 9 -1.66 -9.59 -9.11
N CYS A 10 -1.31 -8.34 -9.41
CA CYS A 10 -1.85 -7.22 -8.69
C CYS A 10 -3.36 -7.10 -8.94
N TRP A 11 -4.12 -6.88 -7.87
CA TRP A 11 -5.58 -6.71 -7.90
C TRP A 11 -6.08 -5.58 -8.80
N CYS A 12 -5.20 -4.66 -9.21
CA CYS A 12 -5.52 -3.55 -10.13
C CYS A 12 -5.65 -3.96 -11.61
N GLY A 13 -5.46 -5.25 -11.94
CA GLY A 13 -5.61 -5.74 -13.31
C GLY A 13 -4.47 -5.35 -14.28
N SER A 14 -3.39 -4.75 -13.80
CA SER A 14 -2.27 -4.32 -14.67
C SER A 14 -1.38 -5.45 -15.22
N GLY A 15 -1.67 -6.72 -14.92
CA GLY A 15 -0.84 -7.88 -15.31
C GLY A 15 0.54 -7.94 -14.63
N LYS A 16 0.87 -7.00 -13.74
CA LYS A 16 2.12 -6.93 -13.00
C LYS A 16 1.99 -7.64 -11.65
N LYS A 17 3.09 -8.23 -11.15
CA LYS A 17 3.14 -8.83 -9.79
C LYS A 17 2.85 -7.78 -8.72
N TYR A 18 2.08 -8.14 -7.69
CA TYR A 18 1.67 -7.27 -6.59
C TYR A 18 2.87 -6.54 -5.97
N LYS A 19 3.98 -7.25 -5.71
CA LYS A 19 5.24 -6.68 -5.21
C LYS A 19 5.80 -5.52 -6.03
N ARG A 20 5.59 -5.52 -7.35
CA ARG A 20 6.13 -4.51 -8.28
C ARG A 20 5.10 -3.46 -8.70
N CYS A 21 3.88 -3.55 -8.17
CA CYS A 21 2.78 -2.70 -8.55
C CYS A 21 2.30 -1.93 -7.32
N HIS A 22 1.30 -2.46 -6.61
CA HIS A 22 0.72 -1.75 -5.47
C HIS A 22 1.40 -2.04 -4.13
N LEU A 23 2.28 -3.05 -4.00
CA LEU A 23 2.88 -3.38 -2.69
C LEU A 23 3.64 -2.21 -2.07
N ASP A 24 4.52 -1.51 -2.81
CA ASP A 24 5.24 -0.33 -2.26
C ASP A 24 4.28 0.78 -1.85
N SER A 25 3.29 1.05 -2.70
CA SER A 25 2.28 2.08 -2.45
C SER A 25 1.41 1.75 -1.24
N ASP A 26 1.03 0.48 -1.06
CA ASP A 26 0.22 0.01 0.06
C ASP A 26 1.00 0.06 1.37
N MET A 27 2.28 -0.37 1.34
CA MET A 27 3.20 -0.26 2.47
C MET A 27 3.39 1.21 2.88
N ARG A 28 3.57 2.11 1.90
CA ARG A 28 3.70 3.55 2.15
C ARG A 28 2.41 4.17 2.68
N LYS A 29 1.24 3.80 2.14
CA LYS A 29 -0.07 4.27 2.63
C LYS A 29 -0.32 3.81 4.07
N ARG A 30 0.08 2.60 4.43
CA ARG A 30 -0.07 2.07 5.80
C ARG A 30 0.76 2.85 6.82
N SER A 31 1.87 3.46 6.40
CA SER A 31 2.69 4.35 7.24
C SER A 31 2.11 5.76 7.39
N ARG A 32 1.25 6.22 6.46
CA ARG A 32 0.70 7.60 6.48
C ARG A 32 -0.49 7.77 7.42
N VAL A 33 -1.12 6.66 7.84
CA VAL A 33 -2.21 6.71 8.84
C VAL A 33 -1.71 7.07 10.25
N LEU A 34 -0.39 7.09 10.47
CA LEU A 34 0.24 7.59 11.71
C LEU A 34 0.61 9.07 11.66
N ASP A 35 0.55 9.70 10.47
CA ASP A 35 0.84 11.12 10.24
C ASP A 35 -0.46 11.92 10.07
N SER A 36 -1.39 11.73 11.02
CA SER A 36 -2.59 12.58 11.13
C SER A 36 -2.76 13.10 12.55
N ARG A 37 -1.66 13.16 13.31
CA ARG A 37 -1.55 13.95 14.53
C ARG A 37 -0.84 15.26 14.20
N CYS A 38 -1.64 16.16 13.63
CA CYS A 38 -1.60 17.61 13.83
C CYS A 38 -0.20 18.22 13.94
N THR A 39 0.41 18.54 12.80
CA THR A 39 1.45 19.57 12.77
C THR A 39 0.79 20.93 13.05
N THR A 40 1.19 21.53 14.18
CA THR A 40 1.13 22.97 14.50
C THR A 40 -0.25 23.66 14.48
N ARG A 41 -0.82 23.85 15.68
CA ARG A 41 -1.43 25.14 16.04
C ARG A 41 -1.17 25.45 17.52
N SER A 42 -0.02 26.05 17.82
CA SER A 42 0.25 26.92 18.98
C SER A 42 1.51 27.71 18.68
#